data_AF-A0A2T9XXK3-F1
#
_entry.id   AF-A0A2T9XXK3-F1
#
_cell.length_a   1.000
_cell.length_b   1.000
_cell.length_c   1.000
_cell.angle_alpha   90.00
_cell.angle_beta   90.00
_cell.angle_gamma   90.00
#
_symmetry.space_group_name_H-M   'P 1'
#
loop_
_entity.id
_entity.type
_entity.pdbx_description
1 polymer ?
#
loop_
_entity_poly.entity_id
_entity_poly.type
_entity_poly.pdbx_seq_one_letter_code
_entity_poly.pdbx_strand_id
1 'polypeptide(L)'
;ILTMDKVKSVIQLQMEEFDKQLSTVPALNTLQSKTKIPKVYAVGAVGSVFLLLVIFQIGANFLVNLFGYGYAAFASIGALQTPGKEDDSQWLTYWVIYGLLNLFEYFTSFVLYWIPFYFLLKTIFLAWLMLPSTRGAERLYNGYILPAYNAYSQRGKAKPE
;
A
#
# COMPACT_ATOMS: atom_id res chain seq x y z
N ILE A 1 19.22 4.02 -28.21
CA ILE A 1 20.33 3.70 -27.29
C ILE A 1 20.16 4.56 -26.04
N LEU A 2 19.85 3.94 -24.90
CA LEU A 2 19.68 4.63 -23.62
C LEU A 2 21.08 5.03 -23.13
N THR A 3 21.49 6.29 -23.32
CA THR A 3 22.80 6.77 -22.87
C THR A 3 22.83 6.91 -21.34
N MET A 4 23.95 6.56 -20.72
CA MET A 4 24.10 6.63 -19.25
C MET A 4 23.79 8.02 -18.69
N ASP A 5 24.03 9.07 -19.45
CA ASP A 5 23.73 10.44 -19.02
C ASP A 5 22.21 10.70 -18.93
N LYS A 6 21.41 10.14 -19.84
CA LYS A 6 19.94 10.19 -19.75
C LYS A 6 19.42 9.39 -18.56
N VAL A 7 20.04 8.24 -18.27
CA VAL A 7 19.66 7.42 -17.12
C VAL A 7 19.95 8.17 -15.82
N LYS A 8 21.16 8.73 -15.68
CA LYS A 8 21.55 9.52 -14.52
C LYS A 8 20.65 10.72 -14.31
N SER A 9 20.32 11.46 -15.37
CA SER A 9 19.45 12.63 -15.27
C SER A 9 18.03 12.25 -14.83
N VAL A 10 17.47 11.15 -15.35
CA VAL A 10 16.14 10.67 -14.93
C VAL A 10 16.14 10.25 -13.46
N ILE A 11 17.17 9.52 -13.02
CA ILE A 11 17.30 9.10 -11.61
C ILE A 11 17.43 10.34 -10.70
N GLN A 12 18.23 11.33 -11.08
CA GLN A 12 18.39 12.55 -10.30
C GLN A 12 17.08 13.34 -10.19
N LEU A 13 16.35 13.49 -11.29
CA LEU A 13 15.04 14.14 -11.29
C LEU A 13 14.04 13.44 -10.37
N GLN A 14 13.97 12.10 -10.43
CA GLN A 14 13.12 11.33 -9.54
C GLN A 14 13.55 11.48 -8.08
N MET A 15 14.86 11.48 -7.80
CA MET A 15 15.37 11.72 -6.45
C MET A 15 15.01 13.10 -5.92
N GLU A 16 15.13 14.15 -6.72
CA GLU A 16 14.75 15.51 -6.33
C GLU A 16 13.25 15.62 -6.05
N GLU A 17 12.42 15.00 -6.88
CA GLU A 17 10.97 14.97 -6.68
C GLU A 17 10.60 14.22 -5.39
N PHE A 18 11.20 13.06 -5.13
CA PHE A 18 11.02 12.34 -3.87
C PHE A 18 11.54 13.13 -2.67
N ASP A 19 12.70 13.77 -2.75
CA ASP A 19 13.22 14.57 -1.64
C ASP A 19 12.29 15.75 -1.32
N LYS A 20 11.70 16.37 -2.35
CA LYS A 20 10.67 17.41 -2.21
C LYS A 20 9.42 16.88 -1.51
N GLN A 21 8.93 15.70 -1.90
CA GLN A 21 7.79 15.06 -1.23
C GLN A 21 8.12 14.71 0.22
N LEU A 22 9.29 14.14 0.49
CA LEU A 22 9.75 13.79 1.83
C LEU A 22 10.00 15.03 2.71
N SER A 23 10.30 16.18 2.10
CA SER A 23 10.44 17.45 2.81
C SER A 23 9.15 17.96 3.44
N THR A 24 7.99 17.42 3.02
CA THR A 24 6.71 17.75 3.68
C THR A 24 6.61 17.16 5.09
N VAL A 25 7.44 16.15 5.42
CA VAL A 25 7.44 15.48 6.72
C VAL A 25 8.45 16.16 7.67
N PRO A 26 7.99 16.86 8.74
CA PRO A 26 8.89 17.62 9.63
C PRO A 26 9.94 16.74 10.33
N ALA A 27 9.58 15.50 10.64
CA ALA A 27 10.47 14.53 11.25
C ALA A 27 11.68 14.20 10.35
N LEU A 28 11.48 14.09 9.04
CA LEU A 28 12.57 13.80 8.09
C LEU A 28 13.50 14.99 7.91
N ASN A 29 12.97 16.22 7.93
CA ASN A 29 13.79 17.44 7.91
C ASN A 29 14.69 17.56 9.15
N THR A 30 14.16 17.16 10.31
CA THR A 30 14.90 17.15 11.59
C THR A 30 15.97 16.06 11.60
N LEU A 31 15.70 14.91 10.97
CA LEU A 31 16.68 13.84 10.77
C LEU A 31 17.79 14.28 9.82
N GLN A 32 17.45 14.90 8.69
CA GLN A 32 18.41 15.41 7.71
C GLN A 32 19.34 16.48 8.32
N SER A 33 18.80 17.40 9.12
CA SER A 33 19.62 18.45 9.74
C SER A 33 20.63 17.90 10.75
N LYS A 34 20.31 16.78 11.42
CA LYS A 34 21.21 16.10 12.36
C LYS A 34 22.22 15.16 11.69
N THR A 35 21.80 14.38 10.68
CA THR A 35 22.64 13.36 10.05
C THR A 35 23.38 13.85 8.80
N LYS A 36 22.95 14.98 8.22
CA LYS A 36 23.42 15.53 6.92
C LYS A 36 23.25 14.58 5.72
N ILE A 37 22.52 13.48 5.87
CA ILE A 37 22.25 12.52 4.79
C ILE A 37 20.94 12.94 4.08
N PRO A 38 20.86 12.90 2.74
CA PRO A 38 19.62 13.22 2.03
C PRO A 38 18.51 12.23 2.39
N LYS A 39 17.28 12.74 2.54
CA LYS A 39 16.13 11.97 3.10
C LYS A 39 15.78 10.76 2.24
N VAL A 40 15.93 10.89 0.92
CA VAL A 40 15.67 9.81 -0.04
C VAL A 40 16.52 8.59 0.23
N TYR A 41 17.81 8.75 0.55
CA TYR A 41 18.68 7.61 0.87
C TYR A 41 18.31 6.96 2.20
N ALA A 42 17.93 7.75 3.20
CA ALA A 42 17.48 7.22 4.49
C ALA A 42 16.18 6.40 4.35
N VAL A 43 15.19 6.93 3.63
CA VAL A 43 13.93 6.23 3.36
C VAL A 43 14.17 4.99 2.49
N GLY A 44 15.01 5.11 1.45
CA GLY A 44 15.38 3.98 0.60
C GLY A 44 16.09 2.86 1.37
N ALA A 45 16.97 3.20 2.32
CA ALA A 45 17.64 2.24 3.18
C ALA A 45 16.65 1.53 4.11
N VAL A 46 15.73 2.26 4.75
CA VAL A 46 14.69 1.67 5.60
C VAL A 46 13.78 0.75 4.78
N GLY A 47 13.35 1.16 3.60
CA GLY A 47 12.55 0.34 2.69
C GLY A 47 13.29 -0.92 2.25
N SER A 48 14.59 -0.81 1.97
CA SER A 48 15.43 -1.96 1.60
C SER A 48 15.56 -2.96 2.75
N VAL A 49 15.81 -2.48 3.97
CA VAL A 49 15.85 -3.33 5.17
C VAL A 49 14.50 -4.01 5.40
N PHE A 50 13.39 -3.28 5.28
CA PHE A 50 12.04 -3.84 5.38
C PHE A 50 11.83 -4.98 4.37
N LEU A 51 12.15 -4.76 3.10
CA LEU A 51 12.00 -5.78 2.06
C LEU A 51 12.88 -7.00 2.33
N LEU A 52 14.12 -6.81 2.79
CA LEU A 52 14.99 -7.92 3.16
C LEU A 52 14.40 -8.73 4.31
N LEU A 53 13.89 -8.09 5.36
CA LEU A 53 13.25 -8.80 6.48
C LEU A 53 12.04 -9.62 6.03
N VAL A 54 11.23 -9.07 5.10
CA VAL A 54 10.08 -9.78 4.51
C VAL A 54 10.53 -10.96 3.65
N ILE A 55 11.59 -10.80 2.83
CA ILE A 55 12.15 -11.86 1.99
C ILE A 55 12.69 -13.01 2.84
N PHE A 56 13.41 -12.70 3.93
CA PHE A 56 13.95 -13.70 4.85
C PHE A 56 12.91 -14.24 5.85
N GLN A 57 11.63 -13.86 5.73
CA GLN A 57 10.54 -14.30 6.61
C GLN A 57 10.74 -13.92 8.09
N ILE A 58 11.62 -12.97 8.39
CA ILE A 58 11.91 -12.53 9.76
C ILE A 58 10.82 -11.56 10.20
N GLY A 59 9.85 -12.05 10.99
CA GLY A 59 8.73 -11.23 11.46
C GLY A 59 7.83 -10.70 10.34
N ALA A 60 7.86 -11.32 9.16
CA ALA A 60 7.21 -10.81 7.95
C ALA A 60 5.70 -10.59 8.14
N ASN A 61 5.00 -11.48 8.86
CA ASN A 61 3.58 -11.29 9.16
C ASN A 61 3.31 -9.96 9.86
N PHE A 62 4.02 -9.71 10.96
CA PHE A 62 3.88 -8.47 11.73
C PHE A 62 4.27 -7.25 10.91
N LEU A 63 5.40 -7.30 10.18
CA LEU A 63 5.89 -6.18 9.37
C LEU A 63 4.91 -5.80 8.25
N VAL A 64 4.40 -6.78 7.51
CA VAL A 64 3.47 -6.54 6.40
C VAL A 64 2.12 -6.05 6.91
N ASN A 65 1.64 -6.59 8.03
CA ASN A 65 0.39 -6.12 8.64
C ASN A 65 0.55 -4.72 9.25
N LEU A 66 1.68 -4.40 9.88
CA LEU A 66 1.95 -3.06 10.40
C LEU A 66 2.05 -2.04 9.26
N PHE A 67 2.75 -2.36 8.18
CA PHE A 67 2.83 -1.51 6.99
C PHE A 67 1.44 -1.33 6.35
N GLY A 68 0.76 -2.44 6.06
CA GLY A 68 -0.55 -2.44 5.41
C GLY A 68 -1.62 -1.71 6.20
N TYR A 69 -1.67 -1.93 7.51
CA TYR A 69 -2.60 -1.25 8.40
C TYR A 69 -2.21 0.20 8.65
N GLY A 70 -0.96 0.46 9.04
CA GLY A 70 -0.49 1.78 9.47
C GLY A 70 -0.55 2.81 8.36
N TYR A 71 -0.12 2.45 7.15
CA TYR A 71 -0.19 3.36 6.01
C TYR A 71 -1.64 3.65 5.61
N ALA A 72 -2.49 2.62 5.49
CA ALA A 72 -3.88 2.79 5.13
C ALA A 72 -4.66 3.59 6.17
N ALA A 73 -4.39 3.40 7.46
CA ALA A 73 -5.01 4.17 8.54
C ALA A 73 -4.63 5.65 8.45
N PHE A 74 -3.34 5.95 8.27
CA PHE A 74 -2.88 7.33 8.07
C PHE A 74 -3.54 7.99 6.85
N ALA A 75 -3.57 7.29 5.72
CA ALA A 75 -4.14 7.82 4.49
C ALA A 75 -5.67 7.96 4.56
N SER A 76 -6.35 7.05 5.27
CA SER A 76 -7.80 7.17 5.53
C SER A 76 -8.13 8.42 6.34
N ILE A 77 -7.30 8.79 7.33
CA ILE A 77 -7.48 10.04 8.10
C ILE A 77 -7.34 11.26 7.18
N GLY A 78 -6.41 11.22 6.22
CA GLY A 78 -6.28 12.26 5.21
C GLY A 78 -7.51 12.35 4.29
N ALA A 79 -8.03 11.20 3.84
CA ALA A 79 -9.23 11.14 3.01
C ALA A 79 -10.46 11.75 3.71
N LEU A 80 -10.63 11.53 5.01
CA LEU A 80 -11.71 12.12 5.81
C LEU A 80 -11.72 13.65 5.84
N GLN A 81 -10.58 14.30 5.55
CA GLN A 81 -10.47 15.76 5.49
C GLN A 81 -10.79 16.32 4.11
N THR A 82 -10.90 15.46 3.10
CA THR A 82 -11.27 15.86 1.74
C THR A 82 -12.79 15.79 1.55
N PRO A 83 -13.40 16.73 0.81
CA PRO A 83 -14.85 16.70 0.55
C PRO A 83 -15.26 15.68 -0.54
N GLY A 84 -14.32 14.98 -1.16
CA GLY A 84 -14.56 14.06 -2.27
C GLY A 84 -14.79 12.61 -1.83
N LYS A 85 -15.76 11.92 -2.45
CA LYS A 85 -16.10 10.52 -2.14
C LYS A 85 -15.22 9.46 -2.83
N GLU A 86 -14.37 9.88 -3.76
CA GLU A 86 -13.51 8.97 -4.51
C GLU A 86 -12.45 8.33 -3.61
N ASP A 87 -11.84 9.14 -2.73
CA ASP A 87 -10.84 8.68 -1.78
C ASP A 87 -11.44 7.73 -0.74
N ASP A 88 -12.67 8.00 -0.28
CA ASP A 88 -13.40 7.11 0.63
C ASP A 88 -13.62 5.72 0.02
N SER A 89 -14.04 5.65 -1.24
CA SER A 89 -14.33 4.39 -1.93
C SER A 89 -13.07 3.55 -2.12
N GLN A 90 -11.95 4.21 -2.39
CA GLN A 90 -10.62 3.61 -2.51
C GLN A 90 -10.18 2.96 -1.18
N TRP A 91 -10.21 3.70 -0.07
CA TRP A 91 -9.76 3.18 1.23
C TRP A 91 -10.72 2.14 1.82
N LEU A 92 -12.04 2.32 1.68
CA LEU A 92 -13.00 1.31 2.13
C LEU A 92 -12.85 -0.01 1.37
N THR A 93 -12.64 0.05 0.06
CA THR A 93 -12.37 -1.15 -0.74
C THR A 93 -11.09 -1.84 -0.30
N TYR A 94 -10.03 -1.05 -0.05
CA TYR A 94 -8.80 -1.57 0.53
C TYR A 94 -9.06 -2.30 1.85
N TRP A 95 -9.81 -1.70 2.79
CA TRP A 95 -10.11 -2.30 4.08
C TRP A 95 -10.88 -3.62 3.96
N VAL A 96 -11.84 -3.71 3.03
CA VAL A 96 -12.58 -4.95 2.77
C VAL A 96 -11.62 -6.07 2.30
N ILE A 97 -10.76 -5.77 1.32
CA ILE A 97 -9.82 -6.75 0.77
C ILE A 97 -8.77 -7.13 1.83
N TYR A 98 -8.24 -6.14 2.56
CA TYR A 98 -7.28 -6.34 3.63
C TYR A 98 -7.85 -7.24 4.75
N GLY A 99 -9.10 -7.00 5.15
CA GLY A 99 -9.81 -7.84 6.11
C GLY A 99 -9.97 -9.29 5.63
N LEU A 100 -10.40 -9.48 4.38
CA LEU A 100 -10.54 -10.81 3.79
C LEU A 100 -9.21 -11.58 3.70
N LEU A 101 -8.13 -10.90 3.30
CA LEU A 101 -6.79 -11.50 3.25
C LEU A 101 -6.31 -11.92 4.63
N ASN A 102 -6.49 -11.07 5.65
CA ASN A 102 -6.09 -11.41 7.01
C ASN A 102 -6.92 -12.53 7.61
N LEU A 103 -8.22 -12.57 7.30
CA LEU A 103 -9.09 -13.67 7.72
C LEU A 103 -8.64 -14.99 7.08
N PHE A 104 -8.37 -14.99 5.77
CA PHE A 104 -7.85 -16.17 5.07
C PHE A 104 -6.49 -16.59 5.62
N GLU A 105 -5.59 -15.64 5.88
CA GLU A 105 -4.27 -15.87 6.47
C GLU A 105 -4.38 -16.51 7.86
N TYR A 106 -5.33 -16.08 8.68
CA TYR A 106 -5.57 -16.69 9.98
C TYR A 106 -5.89 -18.19 9.85
N PHE A 107 -6.82 -18.56 8.95
CA PHE A 107 -7.20 -19.95 8.71
C PHE A 107 -6.11 -20.78 8.04
N THR A 108 -5.28 -20.16 7.20
CA THR A 108 -4.24 -20.85 6.42
C THR A 108 -2.84 -20.67 6.98
N SER A 109 -2.69 -20.06 8.16
CA SER A 109 -1.41 -19.71 8.80
C SER A 109 -0.41 -20.86 8.84
N PHE A 110 -0.88 -22.08 9.14
CA PHE A 110 -0.06 -23.29 9.14
C PHE A 110 0.51 -23.64 7.75
N VAL A 111 -0.31 -23.50 6.69
CA VAL A 111 0.08 -23.78 5.30
C VAL A 111 0.96 -22.66 4.75
N LEU A 112 0.69 -21.41 5.12
CA LEU A 112 1.42 -20.24 4.64
C LEU A 112 2.86 -20.21 5.13
N TYR A 113 3.16 -20.77 6.31
CA TYR A 113 4.54 -20.92 6.78
C TYR A 113 5.39 -21.80 5.86
N TRP A 114 4.76 -22.76 5.17
CA TRP A 114 5.44 -23.64 4.21
C TRP A 114 5.64 -23.03 2.83
N ILE A 115 4.97 -21.91 2.52
CA ILE A 115 5.05 -21.26 1.21
C ILE A 115 6.07 -20.11 1.30
N PRO A 116 7.28 -20.26 0.74
CA PRO A 116 8.24 -19.18 0.70
C PRO A 116 7.70 -18.02 -0.16
N PHE A 117 8.03 -16.79 0.23
CA PHE A 117 7.64 -15.54 -0.46
C PHE A 117 6.16 -15.13 -0.41
N TYR A 118 5.29 -15.85 0.30
CA TYR A 118 3.88 -15.44 0.43
C TYR A 118 3.72 -13.99 0.93
N PHE A 119 4.43 -13.62 2.00
CA PHE A 119 4.36 -12.27 2.57
C PHE A 119 4.93 -11.19 1.64
N LEU A 120 5.88 -11.55 0.76
CA LEU A 120 6.36 -10.65 -0.29
C LEU A 120 5.26 -10.39 -1.32
N LEU A 121 4.57 -11.44 -1.78
CA LEU A 121 3.43 -11.31 -2.69
C LEU A 121 2.29 -10.51 -2.05
N LYS A 122 1.98 -10.76 -0.77
CA LYS A 122 1.02 -9.97 0.00
C LYS A 122 1.42 -8.49 0.03
N THR A 123 2.70 -8.19 0.27
CA THR A 123 3.20 -6.80 0.30
C THR A 123 3.04 -6.12 -1.06
N ILE A 124 3.44 -6.80 -2.15
CA ILE A 124 3.29 -6.27 -3.52
C ILE A 124 1.81 -6.03 -3.84
N PHE A 125 0.94 -6.97 -3.47
CA PHE A 125 -0.50 -6.86 -3.69
C PHE A 125 -1.12 -5.69 -2.91
N LEU A 126 -0.80 -5.56 -1.62
CA LEU A 126 -1.27 -4.44 -0.80
C LEU A 126 -0.76 -3.09 -1.31
N ALA A 127 0.52 -3.02 -1.70
CA ALA A 127 1.08 -1.82 -2.32
C ALA A 127 0.33 -1.47 -3.61
N TRP A 128 0.04 -2.44 -4.47
CA TRP A 128 -0.72 -2.22 -5.70
C TRP A 128 -2.14 -1.69 -5.45
N LEU A 129 -2.80 -2.14 -4.38
CA LEU A 129 -4.11 -1.60 -3.98
C LEU A 129 -4.01 -0.13 -3.55
N MET A 130 -2.94 0.24 -2.83
CA MET A 130 -2.72 1.59 -2.30
C MET A 130 -2.27 2.59 -3.36
N LEU A 131 -1.63 2.13 -4.45
CA LEU A 131 -1.03 3.03 -5.44
C LEU A 131 -2.11 3.90 -6.14
N PRO A 132 -1.99 5.24 -6.05
CA PRO A 132 -2.95 6.15 -6.70
C PRO A 132 -2.84 6.15 -8.22
N SER A 133 -1.68 5.74 -8.77
CA SER A 133 -1.45 5.67 -10.22
C SER A 133 -2.16 4.48 -10.88
N THR A 134 -2.23 3.33 -10.19
CA THR A 134 -2.89 2.13 -10.72
C THR A 134 -4.36 2.04 -10.35
N ARG A 135 -4.77 2.74 -9.29
CA ARG A 135 -6.13 2.69 -8.70
C ARG A 135 -6.65 1.26 -8.55
N GLY A 136 -5.80 0.40 -7.98
CA GLY A 136 -6.05 -1.04 -7.91
C GLY A 136 -7.33 -1.39 -7.15
N ALA A 137 -7.60 -0.69 -6.04
CA ALA A 137 -8.81 -0.88 -5.26
C ALA A 137 -10.07 -0.43 -6.04
N GLU A 138 -10.03 0.72 -6.73
CA GLU A 138 -11.14 1.16 -7.61
C GLU A 138 -11.48 0.14 -8.70
N ARG A 139 -10.45 -0.49 -9.32
CA ARG A 139 -10.68 -1.54 -10.33
C ARG A 139 -11.40 -2.75 -9.74
N LEU A 140 -11.02 -3.18 -8.54
CA LEU A 140 -11.68 -4.28 -7.86
C LEU A 140 -13.09 -3.92 -7.40
N TYR A 141 -13.29 -2.67 -6.98
CA TYR A 141 -14.60 -2.15 -6.61
C TYR A 141 -15.56 -2.20 -7.80
N ASN A 142 -15.19 -1.57 -8.91
CA ASN A 142 -16.04 -1.50 -10.10
C ASN A 142 -16.21 -2.85 -10.79
N GLY A 143 -15.18 -3.70 -10.78
CA GLY A 143 -15.18 -4.99 -11.47
C GLY A 143 -15.91 -6.11 -10.74
N TYR A 144 -15.77 -6.21 -9.42
CA TYR A 144 -16.25 -7.38 -8.66
C TYR A 144 -17.21 -7.02 -7.54
N ILE A 145 -16.89 -6.00 -6.74
CA ILE A 145 -17.66 -5.69 -5.53
C ILE A 145 -19.00 -5.03 -5.90
N LEU A 146 -18.99 -4.05 -6.80
CA LEU A 146 -20.19 -3.33 -7.22
C LEU A 146 -21.21 -4.24 -7.93
N PRO A 147 -20.83 -5.10 -8.89
CA PRO A 147 -21.76 -6.07 -9.48
C PRO A 147 -22.33 -7.05 -8.46
N ALA A 148 -21.50 -7.57 -7.55
CA ALA A 148 -21.93 -8.49 -6.50
C ALA A 148 -22.94 -7.83 -5.54
N TYR A 149 -22.67 -6.59 -5.12
CA TYR A 149 -23.59 -5.82 -4.28
C TYR A 149 -24.92 -5.53 -5.00
N ASN A 150 -24.88 -5.12 -6.26
CA ASN A 150 -26.08 -4.86 -7.04
C ASN A 150 -26.94 -6.13 -7.22
N ALA A 151 -26.32 -7.28 -7.50
CA ALA A 151 -27.01 -8.56 -7.57
C ALA A 151 -27.68 -8.94 -6.24
N TYR A 152 -27.01 -8.70 -5.11
CA TYR A 152 -27.59 -8.92 -3.78
C TYR A 152 -28.74 -7.94 -3.47
N SER A 153 -28.55 -6.64 -3.72
CA SER A 153 -29.54 -5.60 -3.44
C SER A 153 -30.84 -5.82 -4.22
N GLN A 154 -30.73 -6.21 -5.50
CA GLN A 154 -31.88 -6.55 -6.34
C GLN A 154 -32.63 -7.78 -5.79
N ARG A 155 -31.91 -8.77 -5.26
CA ARG A 155 -32.49 -9.98 -4.64
C ARG A 155 -33.25 -9.67 -3.35
N GLY A 156 -32.79 -8.68 -2.58
CA GLY A 156 -33.47 -8.18 -1.39
C GLY A 156 -34.77 -7.43 -1.70
N LYS A 157 -34.83 -6.69 -2.81
CA LYS A 157 -36.04 -5.97 -3.27
C LYS A 157 -37.09 -6.87 -3.94
N ALA A 158 -36.70 -8.05 -4.40
CA ALA A 158 -37.57 -9.00 -5.11
C ALA A 158 -38.33 -9.96 -4.19
N LYS A 159 -38.19 -9.85 -2.86
CA LYS A 159 -38.93 -10.65 -1.90
C LYS A 159 -40.20 -9.88 -1.51
N PRO A 160 -41.41 -10.25 -1.99
CA PRO A 160 -42.63 -9.66 -1.50
C PRO A 160 -42.84 -10.13 -0.05
N GLU A 161 -43.24 -9.20 0.83
CA GLU A 161 -43.70 -9.51 2.20
C GLU A 161 -44.95 -10.40 2.19
#